data_AF-A0A844XBR8-F1
#
_entry.id   AF-A0A844XBR8-F1
#
_cell.length_a   1.000
_cell.length_b   1.000
_cell.length_c   1.000
_cell.angle_alpha   90.00
_cell.angle_beta   90.00
_cell.angle_gamma   90.00
#
_symmetry.space_group_name_H-M   'P 1'
#
loop_
_entity.id
_entity.type
_entity.pdbx_description
1 polymer ?
#
loop_
_entity_poly.entity_id
_entity_poly.type
_entity_poly.pdbx_seq_one_letter_code
_entity_poly.pdbx_strand_id
1 'polypeptide(L)'
;MAQGRFVVFFVVALALAYVSVISAFWNLGRRLPEAIAVEGLAEHPDRIMGRATLSFRESRGKLDSIDFPSLRRALARAPLEEEPFVFTAAQLAASGRIAEAEAMLRESIRRNPRSREGRLIFLTLLAQRGNAHEAVTQIEALYRLMPEQRPVLRDTLVYLASFPGTRQSTLAAVSEDLHKRDILQGLARSGASASMLLETLDAFRDVVPRDARESFVASLSGPLLRAGDPRGALRVWMHFNPEAYADGSVLLDEHLNGSFAPPFGWEVRGGSDGYARIGNNGLEGEHYGRRAALLAQQTAILGPGEYTLSVLAENHGRGLSFDVSCNKEGDIATVDLESRENRTHLNVPNDCPAVTLELRARPSDPPRKSMFRITQVSLERDEK
;
A
#
# COMPACT_ATOMS: atom_id res chain seq x y z
N MET A 1 44.57 -13.58 -53.72
CA MET A 1 44.20 -13.62 -52.27
C MET A 1 43.13 -12.59 -51.86
N ALA A 2 42.94 -11.47 -52.56
CA ALA A 2 41.94 -10.45 -52.18
C ALA A 2 40.47 -10.85 -52.48
N GLN A 3 40.20 -11.56 -53.59
CA GLN A 3 38.84 -11.97 -53.96
C GLN A 3 38.21 -12.99 -53.00
N GLY A 4 38.99 -13.93 -52.46
CA GLY A 4 38.49 -14.93 -51.51
C GLY A 4 38.01 -14.33 -50.18
N ARG A 5 38.67 -13.26 -49.70
CA ARG A 5 38.26 -12.57 -48.45
C ARG A 5 36.97 -11.77 -48.62
N PHE A 6 36.74 -11.22 -49.81
CA PHE A 6 35.52 -10.47 -50.13
C PHE A 6 34.29 -11.40 -50.17
N VAL A 7 34.42 -12.58 -50.78
CA VAL A 7 33.34 -13.57 -50.84
C VAL A 7 32.98 -14.08 -49.45
N VAL A 8 33.97 -14.41 -48.62
CA VAL A 8 33.72 -14.85 -47.24
C VAL A 8 33.02 -13.76 -46.42
N PHE A 9 33.46 -12.51 -46.53
CA PHE A 9 32.83 -11.39 -45.82
C PHE A 9 31.37 -11.19 -46.25
N PHE A 10 31.09 -11.30 -47.55
CA PHE A 10 29.74 -11.16 -48.09
C PHE A 10 28.81 -12.28 -47.63
N VAL A 11 29.29 -13.53 -47.60
CA VAL A 11 28.54 -14.70 -47.10
C VAL A 11 28.24 -14.56 -45.60
N VAL A 12 29.21 -14.13 -44.79
CA VAL A 12 29.01 -13.91 -43.36
C VAL A 12 28.02 -12.76 -43.11
N ALA A 13 28.11 -11.66 -43.86
CA ALA A 13 27.18 -10.55 -43.75
C ALA A 13 25.74 -10.96 -44.12
N LEU A 14 25.57 -11.76 -45.18
CA LEU A 14 24.28 -12.33 -45.56
C LEU A 14 23.72 -13.28 -44.50
N ALA A 15 24.57 -14.13 -43.91
CA ALA A 15 24.16 -15.03 -42.83
C ALA A 15 23.71 -14.25 -41.58
N LEU A 16 24.44 -13.20 -41.20
CA LEU A 16 24.06 -12.34 -40.07
C LEU A 16 22.78 -11.56 -40.33
N ALA A 17 22.60 -11.03 -41.54
CA ALA A 17 21.35 -10.38 -41.95
C ALA A 17 20.18 -11.36 -41.91
N TYR A 18 20.39 -12.59 -42.38
CA TYR A 18 19.39 -13.66 -42.36
C TYR A 18 18.99 -14.05 -40.93
N VAL A 19 19.95 -14.26 -40.03
CA VAL A 19 19.70 -14.52 -38.61
C VAL A 19 18.98 -13.34 -37.94
N SER A 20 19.33 -12.10 -38.30
CA SER A 20 18.68 -10.89 -37.77
C SER A 20 17.22 -10.79 -38.20
N VAL A 21 16.91 -11.11 -39.47
CA VAL A 21 15.52 -11.16 -39.98
C VAL A 21 14.74 -12.26 -39.27
N ILE A 22 15.30 -13.46 -39.16
CA ILE A 22 14.65 -14.57 -38.44
C ILE A 22 14.38 -14.18 -36.98
N SER A 23 15.36 -13.60 -36.29
CA SER A 23 15.24 -13.15 -34.91
C SER A 23 14.17 -12.05 -34.73
N ALA A 24 14.04 -11.13 -35.70
CA ALA A 24 12.97 -10.15 -35.69
C ALA A 24 11.59 -10.80 -35.82
N PHE A 25 11.42 -11.78 -36.72
CA PHE A 25 10.19 -12.56 -36.83
C PHE A 25 9.90 -13.38 -35.56
N TRP A 26 10.94 -13.91 -34.89
CA TRP A 26 10.83 -14.61 -33.61
C TRP A 26 10.32 -13.70 -32.50
N ASN A 27 10.94 -12.54 -32.30
CA ASN A 27 10.55 -11.59 -31.25
C ASN A 27 9.15 -10.99 -31.50
N LEU A 28 8.70 -10.93 -32.75
CA LEU A 28 7.39 -10.40 -33.15
C LEU A 28 6.28 -11.46 -33.27
N GLY A 29 6.58 -12.75 -33.03
CA GLY A 29 5.60 -13.84 -33.11
C GLY A 29 4.99 -14.06 -34.52
N ARG A 30 5.63 -13.56 -35.58
CA ARG A 30 5.09 -13.62 -36.95
C ARG A 30 5.50 -14.92 -37.67
N ARG A 31 4.68 -15.38 -38.62
CA ARG A 31 5.05 -16.49 -39.51
C ARG A 31 6.15 -16.03 -40.47
N LEU A 32 7.23 -16.79 -40.56
CA LEU A 32 8.23 -16.64 -41.62
C LEU A 32 7.56 -16.86 -42.99
N PRO A 33 7.76 -15.97 -43.98
CA PRO A 33 7.38 -16.21 -45.36
C PRO A 33 7.97 -17.54 -45.86
N GLU A 34 7.25 -18.28 -46.70
CA GLU A 34 7.71 -19.56 -47.27
C GLU A 34 9.08 -19.44 -47.94
N ALA A 35 9.37 -18.30 -48.57
CA ALA A 35 10.65 -18.01 -49.22
C ALA A 35 11.88 -18.04 -48.29
N ILE A 36 11.69 -17.88 -46.97
CA ILE A 36 12.78 -17.93 -45.97
C ILE A 36 12.52 -19.00 -44.89
N ALA A 37 11.47 -19.80 -45.04
CA ALA A 37 11.14 -20.88 -44.13
C ALA A 37 12.07 -22.07 -44.41
N VAL A 38 12.98 -22.34 -43.47
CA VAL A 38 13.80 -23.56 -43.51
C VAL A 38 12.95 -24.72 -42.99
N GLU A 39 13.03 -25.85 -43.69
CA GLU A 39 12.36 -27.09 -43.30
C GLU A 39 12.81 -27.51 -41.90
N GLY A 40 11.85 -27.82 -41.01
CA GLY A 40 12.11 -28.17 -39.61
C GLY A 40 12.18 -27.01 -38.61
N LEU A 41 12.46 -25.78 -39.04
CA LEU A 41 12.47 -24.59 -38.16
C LEU A 41 11.05 -24.18 -37.69
N ALA A 42 10.01 -24.58 -38.42
CA ALA A 42 8.61 -24.45 -37.99
C ALA A 42 8.24 -25.40 -36.85
N GLU A 43 8.85 -26.58 -36.81
CA GLU A 43 8.61 -27.65 -35.82
C GLU A 43 9.69 -27.65 -34.72
N HIS A 44 10.51 -26.59 -34.64
CA HIS A 44 11.51 -26.43 -33.59
C HIS A 44 10.81 -26.29 -32.23
N PRO A 45 11.24 -27.01 -31.17
CA PRO A 45 10.59 -26.97 -29.86
C PRO A 45 10.35 -25.55 -29.32
N ASP A 46 11.37 -24.69 -29.38
CA ASP A 46 11.30 -23.30 -28.89
C ASP A 46 10.22 -22.48 -29.60
N ARG A 47 9.99 -22.73 -30.90
CA ARG A 47 8.96 -22.01 -31.67
C ARG A 47 7.56 -22.47 -31.27
N ILE A 48 7.39 -23.77 -31.06
CA ILE A 48 6.11 -24.34 -30.60
C ILE A 48 5.80 -23.78 -29.20
N MET A 49 6.76 -23.81 -28.29
CA MET A 49 6.60 -23.33 -26.91
C MET A 49 6.42 -21.80 -26.84
N GLY A 50 7.24 -21.03 -27.55
CA GLY A 50 7.09 -19.58 -27.63
C GLY A 50 5.74 -19.13 -28.18
N ARG A 51 5.23 -19.80 -29.22
CA ARG A 51 3.88 -19.54 -29.75
C ARG A 51 2.79 -19.90 -28.73
N ALA A 52 2.92 -21.03 -28.04
CA ALA A 52 1.98 -21.42 -26.99
C ALA A 52 1.95 -20.38 -25.85
N THR A 53 3.12 -19.92 -25.39
CA THR A 53 3.25 -18.87 -24.35
C THR A 53 2.63 -17.55 -24.79
N LEU A 54 2.93 -17.08 -26.01
CA LEU A 54 2.32 -15.86 -26.54
C LEU A 54 0.79 -15.99 -26.63
N SER A 55 0.31 -17.11 -27.19
CA SER A 55 -1.12 -17.36 -27.33
C SER A 55 -1.85 -17.45 -25.99
N PHE A 56 -1.22 -18.07 -25.00
CA PHE A 56 -1.74 -18.13 -23.63
C PHE A 56 -1.86 -16.72 -23.01
N ARG A 57 -0.84 -15.87 -23.19
CA ARG A 57 -0.87 -14.48 -22.69
C ARG A 57 -1.94 -13.63 -23.37
N GLU A 58 -1.99 -13.66 -24.70
CA GLU A 58 -2.97 -12.89 -25.51
C GLU A 58 -4.40 -13.30 -25.20
N SER A 59 -4.63 -14.60 -24.98
CA SER A 59 -5.94 -15.13 -24.62
C SER A 59 -6.29 -14.96 -23.14
N ARG A 60 -5.42 -14.31 -22.35
CA ARG A 60 -5.55 -14.12 -20.90
C ARG A 60 -5.73 -15.43 -20.13
N GLY A 61 -4.97 -16.45 -20.51
CA GLY A 61 -4.92 -17.73 -19.85
C GLY A 61 -5.92 -18.78 -20.34
N LYS A 62 -6.60 -18.53 -21.47
CA LYS A 62 -7.45 -19.55 -22.09
C LYS A 62 -6.60 -20.61 -22.79
N LEU A 63 -7.08 -21.85 -22.76
CA LEU A 63 -6.34 -23.02 -23.27
C LEU A 63 -6.77 -23.42 -24.69
N ASP A 64 -7.85 -22.86 -25.21
CA ASP A 64 -8.44 -23.26 -26.51
C ASP A 64 -7.48 -23.05 -27.69
N SER A 65 -6.55 -22.12 -27.55
CA SER A 65 -5.56 -21.80 -28.57
C SER A 65 -4.26 -22.59 -28.46
N ILE A 66 -4.16 -23.49 -27.46
CA ILE A 66 -2.95 -24.28 -27.18
C ILE A 66 -3.02 -25.64 -27.89
N ASP A 67 -2.10 -25.86 -28.81
CA ASP A 67 -1.92 -27.14 -29.50
C ASP A 67 -1.10 -28.13 -28.64
N PHE A 68 -1.80 -28.81 -27.73
CA PHE A 68 -1.22 -29.83 -26.85
C PHE A 68 -0.53 -30.99 -27.58
N PRO A 69 -1.08 -31.55 -28.68
CA PRO A 69 -0.35 -32.52 -29.51
C PRO A 69 1.03 -32.03 -29.96
N SER A 70 1.14 -30.80 -30.44
CA SER A 70 2.43 -30.24 -30.86
C SER A 70 3.37 -29.97 -29.68
N LEU A 71 2.86 -29.49 -28.54
CA LEU A 71 3.66 -29.35 -27.31
C LEU A 71 4.23 -30.68 -26.81
N ARG A 72 3.46 -31.78 -26.89
CA ARG A 72 3.97 -33.12 -26.51
C ARG A 72 5.10 -33.59 -27.44
N ARG A 73 4.96 -33.36 -28.75
CA ARG A 73 6.04 -33.66 -29.72
C ARG A 73 7.28 -32.80 -29.47
N ALA A 74 7.10 -31.53 -29.12
CA ALA A 74 8.18 -30.62 -28.77
C ALA A 74 8.91 -31.07 -27.49
N LEU A 75 8.18 -31.46 -26.44
CA LEU A 75 8.75 -31.97 -25.19
C LEU A 75 9.64 -33.21 -25.40
N ALA A 76 9.24 -34.13 -26.29
CA ALA A 76 10.05 -35.31 -26.59
C ALA A 76 11.43 -34.95 -27.18
N ARG A 77 11.57 -33.77 -27.79
CA ARG A 77 12.82 -33.26 -28.35
C ARG A 77 13.57 -32.32 -27.39
N ALA A 78 12.86 -31.70 -26.45
CA ALA A 78 13.41 -30.78 -25.45
C ALA A 78 12.80 -31.05 -24.06
N PRO A 79 13.26 -32.11 -23.36
CA PRO A 79 12.63 -32.61 -22.13
C PRO A 79 12.86 -31.73 -20.89
N LEU A 80 13.73 -30.72 -21.01
CA LEU A 80 14.12 -29.83 -19.93
C LEU A 80 13.35 -28.49 -19.94
N GLU A 81 12.47 -28.27 -20.90
CA GLU A 81 11.64 -27.06 -20.98
C GLU A 81 10.46 -27.15 -20.02
N GLU A 82 10.07 -26.03 -19.43
CA GLU A 82 9.00 -26.00 -18.44
C GLU A 82 7.60 -25.86 -19.04
N GLU A 83 7.46 -25.22 -20.21
CA GLU A 83 6.17 -24.80 -20.77
C GLU A 83 5.18 -25.96 -20.94
N PRO A 84 5.59 -27.16 -21.39
CA PRO A 84 4.66 -28.29 -21.48
C PRO A 84 4.06 -28.65 -20.12
N PHE A 85 4.82 -28.51 -19.02
CA PHE A 85 4.35 -28.76 -17.66
C PHE A 85 3.40 -27.66 -17.19
N VAL A 86 3.70 -26.39 -17.52
CA VAL A 86 2.82 -25.25 -17.22
C VAL A 86 1.44 -25.42 -17.87
N PHE A 87 1.42 -25.67 -19.19
CA PHE A 87 0.16 -25.76 -19.92
C PHE A 87 -0.62 -27.03 -19.58
N THR A 88 0.07 -28.15 -19.36
CA THR A 88 -0.58 -29.37 -18.87
C THR A 88 -1.18 -29.16 -17.49
N ALA A 89 -0.48 -28.47 -16.59
CA ALA A 89 -1.03 -28.13 -15.28
C ALA A 89 -2.28 -27.25 -15.39
N ALA A 90 -2.26 -26.23 -16.25
CA ALA A 90 -3.43 -25.39 -16.48
C ALA A 90 -4.64 -26.20 -16.99
N GLN A 91 -4.41 -27.14 -17.91
CA GLN A 91 -5.45 -28.04 -18.41
C GLN A 91 -5.99 -28.94 -17.30
N LEU A 92 -5.11 -29.52 -16.48
CA LEU A 92 -5.48 -30.35 -15.34
C LEU A 92 -6.30 -29.55 -14.32
N ALA A 93 -5.87 -28.33 -13.99
CA ALA A 93 -6.58 -27.45 -13.07
C ALA A 93 -7.98 -27.09 -13.59
N ALA A 94 -8.11 -26.75 -14.88
CA ALA A 94 -9.40 -26.48 -15.53
C ALA A 94 -10.34 -27.70 -15.52
N SER A 95 -9.78 -28.91 -15.54
CA SER A 95 -10.53 -30.17 -15.42
C SER A 95 -10.80 -30.63 -13.98
N GLY A 96 -10.44 -29.82 -12.97
CA GLY A 96 -10.62 -30.16 -11.55
C GLY A 96 -9.61 -31.17 -10.99
N ARG A 97 -8.61 -31.59 -11.78
CA ARG A 97 -7.54 -32.51 -11.37
C ARG A 97 -6.41 -31.77 -10.65
N ILE A 98 -6.77 -31.16 -9.53
CA ILE A 98 -5.94 -30.18 -8.81
C ILE A 98 -4.61 -30.74 -8.31
N ALA A 99 -4.60 -31.95 -7.75
CA ALA A 99 -3.37 -32.55 -7.21
C ALA A 99 -2.33 -32.83 -8.31
N GLU A 100 -2.80 -33.25 -9.49
CA GLU A 100 -1.91 -33.52 -10.64
C GLU A 100 -1.42 -32.21 -11.26
N ALA A 101 -2.28 -31.19 -11.33
CA ALA A 101 -1.88 -29.85 -11.75
C ALA A 101 -0.75 -29.30 -10.88
N GLU A 102 -0.88 -29.46 -9.55
CA GLU A 102 0.15 -29.04 -8.60
C GLU A 102 1.47 -29.79 -8.80
N ALA A 103 1.43 -31.11 -9.00
CA ALA A 103 2.63 -31.90 -9.30
C ALA A 103 3.34 -31.39 -10.57
N MET A 104 2.57 -31.07 -11.61
CA MET A 104 3.10 -30.50 -12.86
C MET A 104 3.69 -29.11 -12.65
N LEU A 105 3.10 -28.25 -11.81
CA LEU A 105 3.62 -26.90 -11.52
C LEU A 105 4.90 -26.92 -10.70
N ARG A 106 5.00 -27.82 -9.71
CA ARG A 106 6.25 -28.02 -8.95
C ARG A 106 7.39 -28.42 -9.89
N GLU A 107 7.08 -29.31 -10.82
CA GLU A 107 8.03 -29.85 -11.79
C GLU A 107 8.39 -28.81 -12.87
N SER A 108 7.46 -27.95 -13.25
CA SER A 108 7.73 -26.75 -14.06
C SER A 108 8.69 -25.78 -13.36
N ILE A 109 8.42 -25.42 -12.11
CA ILE A 109 9.24 -24.47 -11.33
C ILE A 109 10.63 -25.05 -11.03
N ARG A 110 10.74 -26.38 -10.88
CA ARG A 110 12.03 -27.06 -10.73
C ARG A 110 12.90 -26.92 -11.98
N ARG A 111 12.31 -27.00 -13.18
CA ARG A 111 13.02 -26.80 -14.45
C ARG A 111 13.39 -25.35 -14.67
N ASN A 112 12.44 -24.44 -14.49
CA ASN A 112 12.64 -23.00 -14.63
C ASN A 112 12.11 -22.23 -13.43
N PRO A 113 12.99 -21.92 -12.44
CA PRO A 113 12.62 -21.10 -11.29
C PRO A 113 12.21 -19.67 -11.63
N ARG A 114 12.38 -19.20 -12.88
CA ARG A 114 11.99 -17.85 -13.33
C ARG A 114 10.74 -17.86 -14.22
N SER A 115 10.09 -19.02 -14.40
CA SER A 115 8.86 -19.13 -15.17
C SER A 115 7.74 -18.29 -14.54
N ARG A 116 7.32 -17.23 -15.24
CA ARG A 116 6.28 -16.32 -14.76
C ARG A 116 4.92 -17.00 -14.79
N GLU A 117 4.61 -17.67 -15.88
CA GLU A 117 3.36 -18.38 -16.11
C GLU A 117 3.17 -19.51 -15.10
N GLY A 118 4.19 -20.35 -14.92
CA GLY A 118 4.15 -21.45 -13.95
C GLY A 118 3.90 -20.93 -12.53
N ARG A 119 4.59 -19.85 -12.12
CA ARG A 119 4.39 -19.25 -10.80
C ARG A 119 3.03 -18.59 -10.62
N LEU A 120 2.49 -17.90 -11.64
CA LEU A 120 1.16 -17.27 -11.57
C LEU A 120 0.04 -18.31 -11.46
N ILE A 121 0.11 -19.37 -12.27
CA ILE A 121 -0.88 -20.45 -12.22
C ILE A 121 -0.77 -21.17 -10.88
N PHE A 122 0.45 -21.41 -10.38
CA PHE A 122 0.64 -22.05 -9.09
C PHE A 122 0.15 -21.18 -7.93
N LEU A 123 0.44 -19.89 -7.94
CA LEU A 123 -0.11 -18.94 -6.97
C LEU A 123 -1.64 -18.99 -6.94
N THR A 124 -2.28 -18.97 -8.11
CA THR A 124 -3.75 -19.03 -8.23
C THR A 124 -4.30 -20.32 -7.62
N LEU A 125 -3.68 -21.46 -7.94
CA LEU A 125 -4.07 -22.77 -7.40
C LEU A 125 -3.90 -22.84 -5.87
N LEU A 126 -2.77 -22.34 -5.37
CA LEU A 126 -2.45 -22.34 -3.94
C LEU A 126 -3.41 -21.43 -3.16
N ALA A 127 -3.73 -20.25 -3.70
CA ALA A 127 -4.69 -19.32 -3.11
C ALA A 127 -6.10 -19.92 -3.04
N GLN A 128 -6.55 -20.61 -4.11
CA GLN A 128 -7.85 -21.31 -4.13
C GLN A 128 -7.93 -22.44 -3.10
N ARG A 129 -6.82 -23.14 -2.85
CA ARG A 129 -6.74 -24.20 -1.84
C ARG A 129 -6.52 -23.70 -0.42
N GLY A 130 -6.26 -22.41 -0.23
CA GLY A 130 -5.87 -21.86 1.06
C GLY A 130 -4.46 -22.27 1.51
N ASN A 131 -3.59 -22.77 0.62
CA ASN A 131 -2.19 -23.04 0.95
C ASN A 131 -1.39 -21.73 0.93
N ALA A 132 -1.62 -20.92 1.95
CA ALA A 132 -1.11 -19.56 2.06
C ALA A 132 0.43 -19.51 2.14
N HIS A 133 1.06 -20.44 2.85
CA HIS A 133 2.51 -20.43 3.00
C HIS A 133 3.23 -20.52 1.65
N GLU A 134 2.89 -21.51 0.82
CA GLU A 134 3.50 -21.64 -0.50
C GLU A 134 3.06 -20.53 -1.46
N ALA A 135 1.83 -20.01 -1.32
CA ALA A 135 1.35 -18.88 -2.11
C ALA A 135 2.23 -17.64 -1.88
N VAL A 136 2.59 -17.34 -0.62
CA VAL A 136 3.51 -16.25 -0.28
C VAL A 136 4.87 -16.46 -0.95
N THR A 137 5.43 -17.68 -0.93
CA THR A 137 6.69 -17.98 -1.64
C THR A 137 6.60 -17.66 -3.14
N GLN A 138 5.46 -17.95 -3.79
CA GLN A 138 5.27 -17.58 -5.19
C GLN A 138 5.15 -16.07 -5.39
N ILE A 139 4.42 -15.37 -4.51
CA ILE A 139 4.27 -13.91 -4.54
C ILE A 139 5.64 -13.23 -4.44
N GLU A 140 6.49 -13.62 -3.49
CA GLU A 140 7.81 -13.01 -3.30
C GLU A 140 8.72 -13.19 -4.52
N ALA A 141 8.65 -14.34 -5.19
CA ALA A 141 9.36 -14.56 -6.45
C ALA A 141 8.80 -13.68 -7.58
N LEU A 142 7.46 -13.62 -7.71
CA LEU A 142 6.79 -12.84 -8.74
C LEU A 142 7.01 -11.31 -8.57
N TYR A 143 7.12 -10.81 -7.35
CA TYR A 143 7.45 -9.40 -7.07
C TYR A 143 8.80 -8.97 -7.69
N ARG A 144 9.75 -9.90 -7.78
CA ARG A 144 11.08 -9.69 -8.39
C ARG A 144 11.02 -9.86 -9.92
N LEU A 145 10.18 -10.78 -10.41
CA LEU A 145 10.08 -11.11 -11.83
C LEU A 145 9.14 -10.21 -12.64
N MET A 146 8.14 -9.62 -11.99
CA MET A 146 7.04 -8.84 -12.59
C MET A 146 6.75 -7.55 -11.79
N PRO A 147 7.65 -6.55 -11.82
CA PRO A 147 7.46 -5.30 -11.10
C PRO A 147 6.13 -4.59 -11.42
N GLU A 148 5.65 -4.73 -12.66
CA GLU A 148 4.40 -4.17 -13.15
C GLU A 148 3.14 -4.81 -12.51
N GLN A 149 3.25 -6.04 -12.02
CA GLN A 149 2.14 -6.76 -11.37
C GLN A 149 2.15 -6.64 -9.84
N ARG A 150 3.13 -5.95 -9.25
CA ARG A 150 3.21 -5.77 -7.79
C ARG A 150 1.91 -5.29 -7.14
N PRO A 151 1.14 -4.36 -7.72
CA PRO A 151 -0.14 -3.97 -7.12
C PRO A 151 -1.11 -5.15 -6.96
N VAL A 152 -1.25 -6.01 -7.98
CA VAL A 152 -2.14 -7.18 -7.94
C VAL A 152 -1.62 -8.24 -6.97
N LEU A 153 -0.31 -8.47 -6.96
CA LEU A 153 0.33 -9.41 -6.04
C LEU A 153 0.20 -8.96 -4.58
N ARG A 154 0.34 -7.65 -4.33
CA ARG A 154 0.08 -7.02 -3.02
C ARG A 154 -1.35 -7.29 -2.58
N ASP A 155 -2.31 -7.04 -3.46
CA ASP A 155 -3.73 -7.19 -3.12
C ASP A 155 -4.08 -8.67 -2.86
N THR A 156 -3.42 -9.60 -3.55
CA THR A 156 -3.51 -11.05 -3.28
C THR A 156 -2.94 -11.39 -1.89
N LEU A 157 -1.81 -10.79 -1.51
CA LEU A 157 -1.21 -10.99 -0.19
C LEU A 157 -2.12 -10.46 0.93
N VAL A 158 -2.69 -9.27 0.75
CA VAL A 158 -3.68 -8.67 1.65
C VAL A 158 -4.93 -9.54 1.75
N TYR A 159 -5.42 -10.04 0.62
CA TYR A 159 -6.54 -10.99 0.57
C TYR A 159 -6.25 -12.19 1.48
N LEU A 160 -5.12 -12.88 1.27
CA LEU A 160 -4.76 -14.06 2.07
C LEU A 160 -4.63 -13.75 3.58
N ALA A 161 -4.11 -12.58 3.94
CA ALA A 161 -4.02 -12.14 5.34
C ALA A 161 -5.39 -11.79 5.96
N SER A 162 -6.36 -11.35 5.14
CA SER A 162 -7.68 -10.96 5.64
C SER A 162 -8.55 -12.14 6.08
N PHE A 163 -8.44 -13.30 5.42
CA PHE A 163 -9.26 -14.48 5.75
C PHE A 163 -8.75 -15.23 6.98
N PRO A 164 -9.60 -15.52 7.98
CA PRO A 164 -9.20 -16.25 9.18
C PRO A 164 -8.49 -17.59 8.91
N GLY A 165 -8.95 -18.34 7.90
CA GLY A 165 -8.40 -19.66 7.58
C GLY A 165 -6.97 -19.63 7.00
N THR A 166 -6.54 -18.51 6.41
CA THR A 166 -5.21 -18.37 5.79
C THR A 166 -4.31 -17.40 6.55
N ARG A 167 -4.87 -16.48 7.34
CA ARG A 167 -4.15 -15.38 8.01
C ARG A 167 -2.88 -15.82 8.68
N GLN A 168 -2.96 -16.72 9.67
CA GLN A 168 -1.79 -17.10 10.46
C GLN A 168 -0.67 -17.69 9.59
N SER A 169 -1.03 -18.53 8.61
CA SER A 169 -0.08 -19.11 7.66
C SER A 169 0.53 -18.05 6.74
N THR A 170 -0.27 -17.06 6.29
CA THR A 170 0.23 -15.91 5.53
C THR A 170 1.22 -15.08 6.36
N LEU A 171 0.84 -14.68 7.58
CA LEU A 171 1.69 -13.84 8.42
C LEU A 171 3.01 -14.53 8.78
N ALA A 172 2.97 -15.85 9.07
CA ALA A 172 4.17 -16.62 9.36
C ALA A 172 5.11 -16.80 8.15
N ALA A 173 4.57 -16.79 6.93
CA ALA A 173 5.34 -17.02 5.71
C ALA A 173 5.99 -15.75 5.14
N VAL A 174 5.50 -14.56 5.53
CA VAL A 174 6.01 -13.28 5.01
C VAL A 174 7.31 -12.91 5.69
N SER A 175 8.38 -12.86 4.89
CA SER A 175 9.73 -12.58 5.41
C SER A 175 10.13 -11.11 5.23
N GLU A 176 9.81 -10.53 4.08
CA GLU A 176 10.25 -9.19 3.67
C GLU A 176 9.42 -8.07 4.35
N ASP A 177 10.08 -7.08 4.94
CA ASP A 177 9.40 -5.97 5.66
C ASP A 177 8.48 -5.13 4.76
N LEU A 178 8.83 -5.00 3.48
CA LEU A 178 7.97 -4.32 2.50
C LEU A 178 6.60 -5.00 2.42
N HIS A 179 6.58 -6.33 2.37
CA HIS A 179 5.34 -7.12 2.29
C HIS A 179 4.54 -7.06 3.60
N LYS A 180 5.22 -7.07 4.75
CA LYS A 180 4.57 -6.88 6.05
C LYS A 180 3.84 -5.53 6.13
N ARG A 181 4.47 -4.46 5.66
CA ARG A 181 3.87 -3.11 5.58
C ARG A 181 2.71 -3.06 4.61
N ASP A 182 2.89 -3.63 3.42
CA ASP A 182 1.85 -3.74 2.40
C ASP A 182 0.59 -4.43 2.93
N ILE A 183 0.75 -5.52 3.70
CA ILE A 183 -0.35 -6.22 4.38
C ILE A 183 -1.06 -5.31 5.38
N LEU A 184 -0.32 -4.71 6.33
CA LEU A 184 -0.91 -3.86 7.37
C LEU A 184 -1.70 -2.69 6.78
N GLN A 185 -1.12 -1.98 5.81
CA GLN A 185 -1.77 -0.86 5.14
C GLN A 185 -2.94 -1.30 4.26
N GLY A 186 -2.84 -2.47 3.61
CA GLY A 186 -3.94 -3.05 2.85
C GLY A 186 -5.11 -3.48 3.72
N LEU A 187 -4.85 -4.11 4.87
CA LEU A 187 -5.86 -4.49 5.85
C LEU A 187 -6.57 -3.24 6.40
N ALA A 188 -5.82 -2.20 6.79
CA ALA A 188 -6.42 -0.96 7.26
C ALA A 188 -7.32 -0.31 6.20
N ARG A 189 -6.86 -0.24 4.94
CA ARG A 189 -7.66 0.31 3.82
C ARG A 189 -8.89 -0.52 3.46
N SER A 190 -8.87 -1.82 3.72
CA SER A 190 -10.00 -2.73 3.46
C SER A 190 -10.99 -2.83 4.63
N GLY A 191 -10.79 -2.03 5.69
CA GLY A 191 -11.71 -1.97 6.83
C GLY A 191 -11.48 -3.05 7.90
N ALA A 192 -10.26 -3.57 8.02
CA ALA A 192 -9.90 -4.46 9.12
C ALA A 192 -10.14 -3.77 10.48
N SER A 193 -10.61 -4.53 11.47
CA SER A 193 -10.81 -4.03 12.82
C SER A 193 -9.48 -3.69 13.50
N ALA A 194 -9.53 -2.81 14.50
CA ALA A 194 -8.36 -2.50 15.32
C ALA A 194 -7.72 -3.75 15.95
N SER A 195 -8.53 -4.73 16.39
CA SER A 195 -8.03 -6.00 16.92
C SER A 195 -7.22 -6.81 15.90
N MET A 196 -7.70 -6.88 14.66
CA MET A 196 -6.99 -7.59 13.59
C MET A 196 -5.66 -6.90 13.24
N LEU A 197 -5.66 -5.57 13.20
CA LEU A 197 -4.43 -4.80 12.94
C LEU A 197 -3.41 -4.99 14.05
N LEU A 198 -3.83 -4.96 15.32
CA LEU A 198 -2.94 -5.19 16.46
C LEU A 198 -2.37 -6.62 16.47
N GLU A 199 -3.21 -7.64 16.24
CA GLU A 199 -2.75 -9.04 16.10
C GLU A 199 -1.70 -9.18 14.97
N THR A 200 -1.92 -8.49 13.85
CA THR A 200 -1.00 -8.49 12.72
C THR A 200 0.32 -7.76 13.03
N LEU A 201 0.26 -6.65 13.77
CA LEU A 201 1.44 -5.91 14.24
C LEU A 201 2.30 -6.78 15.17
N ASP A 202 1.66 -7.46 16.12
CA ASP A 202 2.34 -8.35 17.07
C ASP A 202 3.03 -9.52 16.35
N ALA A 203 2.42 -10.05 15.28
CA ALA A 203 2.99 -11.12 14.48
C ALA A 203 4.25 -10.66 13.71
N PHE A 204 4.28 -9.43 13.22
CA PHE A 204 5.31 -9.01 12.26
C PHE A 204 6.62 -8.50 12.86
N ARG A 205 6.61 -7.97 14.09
CA ARG A 205 7.75 -7.41 14.86
C ARG A 205 8.65 -6.45 14.06
N ASP A 206 8.96 -5.28 14.63
CA ASP A 206 9.96 -4.35 14.05
C ASP A 206 9.69 -3.88 12.59
N VAL A 207 8.43 -3.93 12.15
CA VAL A 207 8.03 -3.57 10.76
C VAL A 207 8.06 -2.05 10.49
N VAL A 208 8.16 -1.23 11.53
CA VAL A 208 8.01 0.22 11.46
C VAL A 208 9.22 0.87 10.79
N PRO A 209 9.04 1.60 9.66
CA PRO A 209 10.13 2.37 9.07
C PRO A 209 10.51 3.53 9.99
N ARG A 210 11.82 3.69 10.29
CA ARG A 210 12.31 4.79 11.13
C ARG A 210 11.98 6.16 10.54
N ASP A 211 12.25 6.34 9.25
CA ASP A 211 12.11 7.63 8.56
C ASP A 211 10.67 7.97 8.16
N ALA A 212 9.74 7.02 8.31
CA ALA A 212 8.35 7.17 7.89
C ALA A 212 7.36 6.65 8.94
N ARG A 213 7.75 6.69 10.23
CA ARG A 213 6.92 6.21 11.35
C ARG A 213 5.56 6.91 11.37
N GLU A 214 5.54 8.23 11.29
CA GLU A 214 4.32 9.03 11.41
C GLU A 214 3.32 8.72 10.30
N SER A 215 3.77 8.75 9.04
CA SER A 215 2.92 8.44 7.88
C SER A 215 2.46 6.98 7.90
N PHE A 216 3.28 6.06 8.40
CA PHE A 216 2.89 4.67 8.61
C PHE A 216 1.77 4.55 9.67
N VAL A 217 1.93 5.15 10.85
CA VAL A 217 0.90 5.12 11.91
C VAL A 217 -0.41 5.77 11.45
N ALA A 218 -0.33 6.91 10.73
CA ALA A 218 -1.49 7.58 10.15
C ALA A 218 -2.19 6.69 9.10
N SER A 219 -1.43 5.90 8.32
CA SER A 219 -2.00 4.98 7.35
C SER A 219 -2.81 3.82 7.96
N LEU A 220 -2.56 3.50 9.24
CA LEU A 220 -3.31 2.47 9.98
C LEU A 220 -4.49 3.04 10.77
N SER A 221 -4.28 4.17 11.47
CA SER A 221 -5.29 4.80 12.32
C SER A 221 -6.34 5.60 11.55
N GLY A 222 -5.95 6.29 10.47
CA GLY A 222 -6.83 7.13 9.66
C GLY A 222 -8.04 6.41 9.05
N PRO A 223 -7.88 5.20 8.46
CA PRO A 223 -9.02 4.40 8.00
C PRO A 223 -10.03 4.05 9.11
N LEU A 224 -9.57 3.74 10.32
CA LEU A 224 -10.44 3.45 11.47
C LEU A 224 -11.25 4.67 11.90
N LEU A 225 -10.64 5.87 11.89
CA LEU A 225 -11.35 7.12 12.17
C LEU A 225 -12.46 7.37 11.14
N ARG A 226 -12.17 7.20 9.85
CA ARG A 226 -13.19 7.35 8.78
C ARG A 226 -14.29 6.29 8.85
N ALA A 227 -13.99 5.11 9.38
CA ALA A 227 -14.96 4.05 9.62
C ALA A 227 -15.81 4.28 10.90
N GLY A 228 -15.56 5.35 11.65
CA GLY A 228 -16.29 5.66 12.89
C GLY A 228 -15.84 4.84 14.11
N ASP A 229 -14.63 4.26 14.08
CA ASP A 229 -14.01 3.56 15.22
C ASP A 229 -12.82 4.35 15.79
N PRO A 230 -13.06 5.51 16.44
CA PRO A 230 -11.98 6.34 16.93
C PRO A 230 -11.27 5.73 18.15
N ARG A 231 -11.96 4.89 18.94
CA ARG A 231 -11.34 4.13 20.04
C ARG A 231 -10.40 3.04 19.51
N GLY A 232 -10.80 2.33 18.45
CA GLY A 232 -9.92 1.40 17.75
C GLY A 232 -8.71 2.09 17.14
N ALA A 233 -8.93 3.25 16.50
CA ALA A 233 -7.85 4.07 15.96
C ALA A 233 -6.84 4.48 17.05
N LEU A 234 -7.34 4.91 18.22
CA LEU A 234 -6.50 5.27 19.36
C LEU A 234 -5.68 4.07 19.84
N ARG A 235 -6.28 2.88 19.99
CA ARG A 235 -5.54 1.68 20.42
C ARG A 235 -4.41 1.30 19.47
N VAL A 236 -4.66 1.36 18.15
CA VAL A 236 -3.62 1.12 17.14
C VAL A 236 -2.52 2.17 17.22
N TRP A 237 -2.90 3.44 17.42
CA TRP A 237 -1.93 4.52 17.55
C TRP A 237 -1.09 4.42 18.84
N MET A 238 -1.70 4.04 19.97
CA MET A 238 -1.03 3.85 21.26
C MET A 238 -0.03 2.69 21.26
N HIS A 239 -0.22 1.68 20.40
CA HIS A 239 0.79 0.63 20.20
C HIS A 239 2.15 1.23 19.79
N PHE A 240 2.15 2.39 19.14
CA PHE A 240 3.36 3.11 18.76
C PHE A 240 3.72 4.28 19.68
N ASN A 241 2.86 4.64 20.64
CA ASN A 241 3.09 5.77 21.55
C ASN A 241 2.63 5.38 22.97
N PRO A 242 3.24 4.35 23.58
CA PRO A 242 2.80 3.81 24.86
C PRO A 242 2.86 4.83 26.01
N GLU A 243 3.74 5.83 25.90
CA GLU A 243 3.93 6.90 26.88
C GLU A 243 2.88 8.01 26.82
N ALA A 244 2.05 8.05 25.78
CA ALA A 244 1.19 9.21 25.50
C ALA A 244 0.19 9.56 26.63
N TYR A 245 -0.29 8.57 27.38
CA TYR A 245 -1.33 8.75 28.41
C TYR A 245 -0.85 8.47 29.83
N ALA A 246 0.45 8.60 30.09
CA ALA A 246 1.00 8.39 31.44
C ALA A 246 0.40 9.37 32.48
N ASP A 247 0.04 10.57 32.06
CA ASP A 247 -0.30 11.68 32.96
C ASP A 247 -1.82 11.89 33.16
N GLY A 248 -2.66 11.05 32.54
CA GLY A 248 -4.13 11.13 32.68
C GLY A 248 -4.80 12.30 31.95
N SER A 249 -4.02 13.17 31.28
CA SER A 249 -4.54 14.23 30.42
C SER A 249 -5.41 13.69 29.30
N VAL A 250 -6.50 14.41 29.04
CA VAL A 250 -7.48 14.07 28.00
C VAL A 250 -6.99 14.50 26.62
N LEU A 251 -6.29 15.65 26.57
CA LEU A 251 -5.60 16.15 25.39
C LEU A 251 -4.13 15.75 25.45
N LEU A 252 -3.56 15.31 24.33
CA LEU A 252 -2.15 14.96 24.26
C LEU A 252 -1.31 16.20 23.95
N ASP A 253 -0.09 16.24 24.50
CA ASP A 253 0.88 17.31 24.23
C ASP A 253 0.29 18.72 24.46
N GLU A 254 -0.23 18.95 25.67
CA GLU A 254 -0.85 20.23 26.04
C GLU A 254 0.08 21.43 25.87
N HIS A 255 1.40 21.21 26.03
CA HIS A 255 2.44 22.23 25.89
C HIS A 255 2.98 22.37 24.46
N LEU A 256 2.39 21.65 23.50
CA LEU A 256 2.69 21.77 22.06
C LEU A 256 4.18 21.56 21.75
N ASN A 257 4.80 20.54 22.35
CA ASN A 257 6.21 20.19 22.17
C ASN A 257 6.49 19.31 20.95
N GLY A 258 5.44 18.79 20.30
CA GLY A 258 5.56 17.91 19.13
C GLY A 258 5.98 16.50 19.50
N SER A 259 5.63 16.05 20.72
CA SER A 259 6.02 14.73 21.23
C SER A 259 5.30 13.57 20.55
N PHE A 260 4.15 13.84 19.93
CA PHE A 260 3.25 12.81 19.43
C PHE A 260 2.86 13.06 17.97
N ALA A 261 2.82 11.98 17.19
CA ALA A 261 2.45 12.03 15.79
C ALA A 261 0.92 12.15 15.60
N PRO A 262 0.45 12.83 14.53
CA PRO A 262 -0.96 12.83 14.14
C PRO A 262 -1.57 11.42 13.96
N PRO A 263 -2.90 11.24 14.08
CA PRO A 263 -3.91 12.29 14.27
C PRO A 263 -4.23 12.63 15.74
N PHE A 264 -3.69 11.88 16.69
CA PHE A 264 -3.89 12.12 18.12
C PHE A 264 -2.83 13.05 18.72
N GLY A 265 -1.67 13.19 18.09
CA GLY A 265 -0.79 14.35 18.25
C GLY A 265 -1.20 15.50 17.34
N TRP A 266 -0.55 16.65 17.52
CA TRP A 266 -0.82 17.86 16.75
C TRP A 266 -0.34 17.74 15.30
N GLU A 267 -1.26 17.84 14.35
CA GLU A 267 -0.97 18.01 12.93
C GLU A 267 -0.90 19.51 12.61
N VAL A 268 0.26 19.98 12.17
CA VAL A 268 0.45 21.37 11.73
C VAL A 268 0.45 21.48 10.22
N ARG A 269 -0.08 22.59 9.71
CA ARG A 269 -0.24 22.84 8.27
C ARG A 269 0.39 24.15 7.82
N GLY A 270 0.82 24.18 6.57
CA GLY A 270 1.35 25.37 5.91
C GLY A 270 0.90 25.45 4.46
N GLY A 271 0.68 26.68 3.98
CA GLY A 271 0.23 26.93 2.61
C GLY A 271 0.23 28.41 2.24
N SER A 272 -0.51 28.75 1.17
CA SER A 272 -0.54 30.10 0.61
C SER A 272 -1.21 31.16 1.48
N ASP A 273 -1.99 30.74 2.47
CA ASP A 273 -2.83 31.63 3.30
C ASP A 273 -2.32 31.71 4.76
N GLY A 274 -1.32 30.89 5.11
CA GLY A 274 -0.65 30.91 6.40
C GLY A 274 0.11 29.62 6.66
N TYR A 275 0.85 29.59 7.76
CA TYR A 275 1.51 28.39 8.25
C TYR A 275 1.52 28.34 9.78
N ALA A 276 1.57 27.12 10.31
CA ALA A 276 1.92 26.85 11.69
C ALA A 276 3.05 25.83 11.75
N ARG A 277 3.82 25.89 12.83
CA ARG A 277 4.82 24.88 13.17
C ARG A 277 4.95 24.78 14.67
N ILE A 278 5.32 23.60 15.13
CA ILE A 278 5.71 23.38 16.52
C ILE A 278 7.15 23.90 16.68
N GLY A 279 7.35 24.82 17.60
CA GLY A 279 8.65 25.37 17.99
C GLY A 279 9.03 24.94 19.41
N ASN A 280 10.14 25.47 19.93
CA ASN A 280 10.65 25.11 21.26
C ASN A 280 9.72 25.54 22.42
N ASN A 281 8.86 26.53 22.19
CA ASN A 281 7.99 27.13 23.21
C ASN A 281 6.51 27.09 22.77
N GLY A 282 6.13 26.02 22.09
CA GLY A 282 4.77 25.76 21.63
C GLY A 282 4.53 26.03 20.14
N LEU A 283 3.26 26.18 19.77
CA LEU A 283 2.80 26.32 18.40
C LEU A 283 2.90 27.77 17.94
N GLU A 284 3.64 28.04 16.86
CA GLU A 284 3.79 29.38 16.30
C GLU A 284 3.60 29.41 14.79
N GLY A 285 3.19 30.56 14.28
CA GLY A 285 2.86 30.70 12.87
C GLY A 285 2.47 32.10 12.45
N GLU A 286 2.08 32.20 11.19
CA GLU A 286 1.60 33.44 10.57
C GLU A 286 0.38 33.13 9.69
N HIS A 287 -0.66 33.95 9.80
CA HIS A 287 -1.78 33.99 8.86
C HIS A 287 -1.73 35.27 8.05
N TYR A 288 -2.01 35.20 6.75
CA TYR A 288 -1.86 36.33 5.84
C TYR A 288 -3.16 37.14 5.62
N GLY A 289 -4.27 36.74 6.24
CA GLY A 289 -5.53 37.49 6.22
C GLY A 289 -6.38 37.35 4.96
N ARG A 290 -5.90 36.66 3.91
CA ARG A 290 -6.57 36.62 2.58
C ARG A 290 -7.78 35.68 2.52
N ARG A 291 -7.64 34.48 3.08
CA ARG A 291 -8.67 33.43 3.11
C ARG A 291 -8.61 32.71 4.44
N ALA A 292 -9.65 31.95 4.74
CA ALA A 292 -9.62 31.05 5.89
C ALA A 292 -8.52 30.00 5.74
N ALA A 293 -7.88 29.62 6.85
CA ALA A 293 -6.83 28.60 6.85
C ALA A 293 -6.95 27.70 8.08
N LEU A 294 -6.82 26.37 7.88
CA LEU A 294 -6.60 25.42 8.95
C LEU A 294 -5.10 25.34 9.23
N LEU A 295 -4.70 25.70 10.44
CA LEU A 295 -3.30 25.89 10.83
C LEU A 295 -2.78 24.72 11.65
N ALA A 296 -3.58 24.20 12.57
CA ALA A 296 -3.26 22.99 13.32
C ALA A 296 -4.54 22.20 13.66
N GLN A 297 -4.42 20.90 13.85
CA GLN A 297 -5.52 20.07 14.32
C GLN A 297 -5.05 18.91 15.20
N GLN A 298 -5.93 18.44 16.08
CA GLN A 298 -5.73 17.24 16.89
C GLN A 298 -7.06 16.55 17.14
N THR A 299 -7.07 15.21 17.12
CA THR A 299 -8.24 14.40 17.51
C THR A 299 -8.11 13.96 18.96
N ALA A 300 -9.15 14.16 19.77
CA ALA A 300 -9.22 13.71 21.15
C ALA A 300 -10.40 12.74 21.37
N ILE A 301 -10.19 11.69 22.16
CA ILE A 301 -11.24 10.74 22.53
C ILE A 301 -11.86 11.17 23.85
N LEU A 302 -13.10 11.66 23.78
CA LEU A 302 -13.84 12.16 24.94
C LEU A 302 -15.04 11.27 25.26
N GLY A 303 -15.41 11.22 26.54
CA GLY A 303 -16.72 10.74 26.94
C GLY A 303 -17.73 11.87 26.92
N PRO A 304 -19.04 11.58 26.99
CA PRO A 304 -20.03 12.63 27.13
C PRO A 304 -19.89 13.37 28.46
N GLY A 305 -20.17 14.68 28.44
CA GLY A 305 -20.12 15.54 29.60
C GLY A 305 -19.66 16.95 29.30
N GLU A 306 -19.54 17.75 30.36
CA GLU A 306 -19.05 19.12 30.32
C GLU A 306 -17.52 19.14 30.43
N TYR A 307 -16.90 19.97 29.61
CA TYR A 307 -15.46 20.18 29.56
C TYR A 307 -15.15 21.66 29.45
N THR A 308 -14.00 22.06 29.97
CA THR A 308 -13.43 23.40 29.81
C THR A 308 -12.20 23.32 28.91
N LEU A 309 -12.26 23.99 27.76
CA LEU A 309 -11.09 24.21 26.89
C LEU A 309 -10.41 25.51 27.29
N SER A 310 -9.11 25.43 27.59
CA SER A 310 -8.27 26.59 27.92
C SER A 310 -7.12 26.71 26.93
N VAL A 311 -6.91 27.92 26.41
CA VAL A 311 -5.84 28.24 25.45
C VAL A 311 -5.02 29.39 25.98
N LEU A 312 -3.72 29.14 26.20
CA LEU A 312 -2.74 30.13 26.61
C LEU A 312 -1.88 30.55 25.42
N ALA A 313 -1.92 31.83 25.08
CA ALA A 313 -1.16 32.40 23.98
C ALA A 313 -0.29 33.57 24.44
N GLU A 314 1.00 33.51 24.14
CA GLU A 314 1.90 34.67 24.29
C GLU A 314 1.52 35.76 23.29
N ASN A 315 1.13 35.35 22.08
CA ASN A 315 0.59 36.22 21.05
C ASN A 315 -0.61 35.52 20.38
N HIS A 316 -1.81 36.06 20.59
CA HIS A 316 -3.06 35.43 20.14
C HIS A 316 -3.38 35.67 18.66
N GLY A 317 -2.65 36.57 17.97
CA GLY A 317 -2.96 36.97 16.60
C GLY A 317 -4.38 37.54 16.44
N ARG A 318 -4.73 38.06 15.26
CA ARG A 318 -6.10 38.53 14.96
C ARG A 318 -6.82 37.50 14.11
N GLY A 319 -8.09 37.26 14.46
CA GLY A 319 -8.97 36.38 13.69
C GLY A 319 -8.62 34.89 13.82
N LEU A 320 -7.94 34.49 14.88
CA LEU A 320 -7.68 33.09 15.19
C LEU A 320 -8.75 32.54 16.13
N SER A 321 -9.19 31.32 15.87
CA SER A 321 -10.10 30.58 16.74
C SER A 321 -9.71 29.12 16.85
N PHE A 322 -9.99 28.52 18.00
CA PHE A 322 -10.07 27.06 18.11
C PHE A 322 -11.51 26.63 17.93
N ASP A 323 -11.77 25.88 16.87
CA ASP A 323 -13.06 25.26 16.64
C ASP A 323 -12.98 23.81 17.15
N VAL A 324 -13.93 23.42 18.00
CA VAL A 324 -14.08 22.04 18.47
C VAL A 324 -15.28 21.46 17.76
N SER A 325 -15.04 20.40 16.99
CA SER A 325 -16.08 19.77 16.19
C SER A 325 -16.29 18.31 16.57
N CYS A 326 -17.53 17.86 16.42
CA CYS A 326 -17.89 16.47 16.45
C CYS A 326 -18.31 16.02 15.04
N ASN A 327 -17.76 14.90 14.55
CA ASN A 327 -17.99 14.40 13.19
C ASN A 327 -19.46 14.28 12.74
N LYS A 328 -20.42 14.20 13.67
CA LYS A 328 -21.86 14.10 13.38
C LYS A 328 -22.62 15.43 13.47
N GLU A 329 -22.25 16.30 14.40
CA GLU A 329 -23.02 17.50 14.74
C GLU A 329 -22.38 18.80 14.19
N GLY A 330 -21.15 18.74 13.71
CA GLY A 330 -20.39 19.92 13.30
C GLY A 330 -19.69 20.57 14.49
N ASP A 331 -19.52 21.89 14.43
CA ASP A 331 -18.82 22.64 15.48
C ASP A 331 -19.68 22.71 16.74
N ILE A 332 -19.16 22.16 17.85
CA ILE A 332 -19.83 22.13 19.17
C ILE A 332 -19.37 23.27 20.09
N ALA A 333 -18.20 23.84 19.83
CA ALA A 333 -17.70 25.02 20.53
C ALA A 333 -16.66 25.77 19.68
N THR A 334 -16.55 27.08 19.92
CA THR A 334 -15.52 27.93 19.31
C THR A 334 -14.91 28.83 20.38
N VAL A 335 -13.58 28.93 20.40
CA VAL A 335 -12.81 29.86 21.25
C VAL A 335 -12.10 30.86 20.34
N ASP A 336 -12.61 32.07 20.28
CA ASP A 336 -11.89 33.17 19.62
C ASP A 336 -10.70 33.60 20.51
N LEU A 337 -9.51 33.69 19.92
CA LEU A 337 -8.28 34.05 20.64
C LEU A 337 -8.14 35.56 20.71
N GLU A 338 -8.77 36.17 21.72
CA GLU A 338 -8.82 37.63 21.89
C GLU A 338 -7.91 38.15 23.01
N SER A 339 -7.47 37.26 23.90
CA SER A 339 -6.62 37.62 25.03
C SER A 339 -5.47 36.63 25.22
N ARG A 340 -4.64 36.86 26.24
CA ARG A 340 -3.54 35.94 26.60
C ARG A 340 -4.07 34.57 27.03
N GLU A 341 -5.22 34.52 27.68
CA GLU A 341 -5.83 33.30 28.20
C GLU A 341 -7.31 33.28 27.80
N ASN A 342 -7.68 32.29 27.00
CA ASN A 342 -9.04 32.18 26.47
C ASN A 342 -9.62 30.85 26.94
N ARG A 343 -10.85 30.89 27.47
CA ARG A 343 -11.53 29.71 27.99
C ARG A 343 -12.93 29.61 27.41
N THR A 344 -13.39 28.40 27.15
CA THR A 344 -14.81 28.15 26.85
C THR A 344 -15.25 26.82 27.46
N HIS A 345 -16.55 26.75 27.77
CA HIS A 345 -17.20 25.51 28.13
C HIS A 345 -17.73 24.83 26.88
N LEU A 346 -17.61 23.51 26.82
CA LEU A 346 -18.16 22.70 25.75
C LEU A 346 -18.81 21.44 26.32
N ASN A 347 -19.97 21.10 25.77
CA ASN A 347 -20.73 19.92 26.14
C ASN A 347 -20.58 18.86 25.04
N VAL A 348 -19.95 17.74 25.39
CA VAL A 348 -19.76 16.62 24.47
C VAL A 348 -21.01 15.73 24.49
N PRO A 349 -21.71 15.56 23.36
CA PRO A 349 -22.95 14.79 23.31
C PRO A 349 -22.68 13.28 23.38
N ASN A 350 -23.70 12.51 23.73
CA ASN A 350 -23.61 11.06 23.95
C ASN A 350 -23.16 10.26 22.71
N ASP A 351 -23.40 10.78 21.51
CA ASP A 351 -23.08 10.12 20.25
C ASP A 351 -21.79 10.65 19.59
N CYS A 352 -20.98 11.38 20.37
CA CYS A 352 -19.68 11.92 19.99
C CYS A 352 -18.51 11.19 20.66
N PRO A 353 -18.03 10.07 20.09
CA PRO A 353 -16.93 9.31 20.68
C PRO A 353 -15.55 9.96 20.52
N ALA A 354 -15.45 11.02 19.70
CA ALA A 354 -14.23 11.76 19.46
C ALA A 354 -14.55 13.17 18.98
N VAL A 355 -13.74 14.14 19.42
CA VAL A 355 -13.79 15.51 18.94
C VAL A 355 -12.51 15.85 18.18
N THR A 356 -12.61 16.80 17.27
CA THR A 356 -11.46 17.37 16.58
C THR A 356 -11.32 18.83 16.99
N LEU A 357 -10.15 19.18 17.52
CA LEU A 357 -9.77 20.55 17.83
C LEU A 357 -9.01 21.10 16.62
N GLU A 358 -9.47 22.23 16.08
CA GLU A 358 -8.90 22.84 14.89
C GLU A 358 -8.54 24.30 15.17
N LEU A 359 -7.25 24.65 15.07
CA LEU A 359 -6.82 26.04 15.03
C LEU A 359 -7.08 26.60 13.64
N ARG A 360 -8.03 27.52 13.54
CA ARG A 360 -8.44 28.16 12.29
C ARG A 360 -8.14 29.64 12.32
N ALA A 361 -7.81 30.17 11.16
CA ALA A 361 -7.69 31.59 10.92
C ALA A 361 -8.81 32.07 10.00
N ARG A 362 -9.47 33.16 10.36
CA ARG A 362 -10.53 33.82 9.58
C ARG A 362 -9.92 34.91 8.69
N PRO A 363 -10.47 35.15 7.48
CA PRO A 363 -10.04 36.25 6.64
C PRO A 363 -10.26 37.61 7.32
N SER A 364 -9.45 38.60 6.95
CA SER A 364 -9.59 39.99 7.41
C SER A 364 -9.78 40.93 6.22
N ASP A 365 -10.55 42.01 6.44
CA ASP A 365 -10.73 43.07 5.47
C ASP A 365 -10.32 44.43 6.09
N PRO A 366 -9.25 45.09 5.59
CA PRO A 366 -8.32 44.60 4.56
C PRO A 366 -7.48 43.41 5.05
N PRO A 367 -6.94 42.55 4.15
CA PRO A 367 -6.09 41.43 4.54
C PRO A 367 -4.87 41.88 5.34
N ARG A 368 -4.76 41.41 6.57
CA ARG A 368 -3.64 41.71 7.47
C ARG A 368 -2.89 40.44 7.84
N LYS A 369 -1.56 40.58 7.84
CA LYS A 369 -0.68 39.58 8.41
C LYS A 369 -0.81 39.57 9.92
N SER A 370 -0.91 38.37 10.49
CA SER A 370 -1.00 38.16 11.92
C SER A 370 -0.09 37.01 12.32
N MET A 371 0.88 37.30 13.17
CA MET A 371 1.69 36.27 13.83
C MET A 371 1.00 35.81 15.11
N PHE A 372 1.21 34.55 15.48
CA PHE A 372 0.71 34.00 16.73
C PHE A 372 1.71 33.05 17.36
N ARG A 373 1.59 32.90 18.68
CA ARG A 373 2.29 31.90 19.47
C ARG A 373 1.41 31.43 20.62
N ILE A 374 1.10 30.14 20.60
CA ILE A 374 0.27 29.43 21.58
C ILE A 374 1.20 28.52 22.36
N THR A 375 1.22 28.69 23.67
CA THR A 375 2.15 27.99 24.56
C THR A 375 1.50 26.79 25.23
N GLN A 376 0.17 26.80 25.38
CA GLN A 376 -0.56 25.70 25.98
C GLN A 376 -1.99 25.63 25.45
N VAL A 377 -2.47 24.40 25.24
CA VAL A 377 -3.89 24.07 25.03
C VAL A 377 -4.22 22.95 25.99
N SER A 378 -5.19 23.14 26.88
CA SER A 378 -5.64 22.10 27.81
C SER A 378 -7.15 21.89 27.69
N LEU A 379 -7.56 20.65 27.95
CA LEU A 379 -8.97 20.27 27.95
C LEU A 379 -9.24 19.45 29.21
N GLU A 380 -10.00 20.03 30.12
CA GLU A 380 -10.29 19.43 31.43
C GLU A 380 -11.78 19.07 31.49
N ARG A 381 -12.09 17.95 32.15
CA ARG A 381 -13.49 17.57 32.39
C ARG A 381 -13.97 18.31 33.64
N ASP A 382 -15.12 18.97 33.53
CA ASP A 382 -15.69 19.66 34.68
C ASP A 382 -16.19 18.59 35.69
N GLU A 383 -15.59 18.57 36.88
CA GLU A 383 -16.06 17.70 37.97
C GLU A 383 -17.44 18.22 38.45
N LYS A 384 -18.43 17.32 38.51
CA LYS A 384 -19.76 17.63 39.03
C LYS A 384 -19.82 17.60 40.55
#